data_AF-A0AAD5UQY5-F1
#
_entry.id   AF-A0AAD5UQY5-F1
#
_cell.length_a   1.000
_cell.length_b   1.000
_cell.length_c   1.000
_cell.angle_alpha   90.00
_cell.angle_beta   90.00
_cell.angle_gamma   90.00
#
_symmetry.space_group_name_H-M   'P 1'
#
loop_
_entity.id
_entity.type
_entity.pdbx_description
1 polymer ?
#
loop_
_entity_poly.entity_id
_entity_poly.type
_entity_poly.pdbx_seq_one_letter_code
_entity_poly.pdbx_strand_id
1 'polypeptide(L)'
;MPRKKSGKPPGRAGWPKGSKLAYMRSHIQGWHEAKAKKSVSQFYDRVTDVFIAMYGYDLPHDEDGPRLIEEEDVSLTQMSAEDISKEEAERRSAFRIMLREKLVTWYGNHGKAVSRTETSNEIQKLILNQSAAAVKPRRVAPLKFYQRLYYGSRIQQAVNEEWKKEAAEREALIASGATVKKVQGAILGVMEKVTSQLWEQETEEFKQSVLDLRDQDMEAQLEKKRANETNPETPNDYQMVINTGAAVLQGIADNIAKRYGMVVAIFLAGPIPEDNGQIGVQSIHSGQTLGPLAQTWPEWNPLRFGEVEESMVRFADKCYSTYLLL
;
A
#
# COMPACT_ATOMS: atom_id res chain seq x y z
N MET A 1 32.91 -2.42 24.33
CA MET A 1 32.06 -1.21 24.45
C MET A 1 30.75 -1.45 23.71
N PRO A 2 29.58 -1.35 24.37
CA PRO A 2 28.30 -1.59 23.71
C PRO A 2 27.91 -0.37 22.85
N ARG A 3 27.55 -0.62 21.58
CA ARG A 3 27.09 0.41 20.64
C ARG A 3 25.77 1.02 21.12
N LYS A 4 25.75 2.34 21.35
CA LYS A 4 24.52 3.13 21.56
C LYS A 4 23.60 2.93 20.34
N LYS A 5 22.43 2.32 20.55
CA LYS A 5 21.35 2.33 19.56
C LYS A 5 20.88 3.77 19.39
N SER A 6 21.04 4.33 18.19
CA SER A 6 20.47 5.62 17.82
C SER A 6 18.94 5.49 17.85
N GLY A 7 18.31 5.95 18.92
CA GLY A 7 16.86 6.05 18.99
C GLY A 7 16.37 6.99 17.88
N LYS A 8 15.69 6.42 16.88
CA LYS A 8 14.85 7.24 16.00
C LYS A 8 13.85 7.96 16.91
N PRO A 9 13.63 9.28 16.74
CA PRO A 9 12.61 9.97 17.50
C PRO A 9 11.28 9.21 17.31
N PRO A 10 10.51 8.98 18.39
CA PRO A 10 9.23 8.31 18.29
C PRO A 10 8.41 9.02 17.21
N GLY A 11 7.85 8.24 16.29
CA GLY A 11 7.02 8.78 15.22
C GLY A 11 5.95 9.71 15.80
N ARG A 12 5.64 10.79 15.07
CA ARG A 12 4.66 11.79 15.49
C ARG A 12 3.40 11.06 15.96
N ALA A 13 3.01 11.27 17.22
CA ALA A 13 1.89 10.57 17.81
C ALA A 13 0.65 10.72 16.92
N GLY A 14 0.09 9.59 16.45
CA GLY A 14 -1.03 9.59 15.54
C GLY A 14 -2.24 10.24 16.18
N TRP A 15 -2.75 11.29 15.57
CA TRP A 15 -4.04 11.89 15.89
C TRP A 15 -5.08 11.42 14.87
N PRO A 16 -6.33 11.14 15.28
CA PRO A 16 -6.88 11.07 16.64
C PRO A 16 -6.52 9.76 17.35
N LYS A 17 -6.78 9.69 18.67
CA LYS A 17 -6.60 8.49 19.50
C LYS A 17 -7.89 8.09 20.21
N GLY A 18 -7.92 6.85 20.70
CA GLY A 18 -8.95 6.32 21.59
C GLY A 18 -10.39 6.62 21.17
N SER A 19 -11.16 7.26 22.05
CA SER A 19 -12.59 7.51 21.86
C SER A 19 -12.89 8.41 20.65
N LYS A 20 -12.06 9.44 20.43
CA LYS A 20 -12.11 10.35 19.28
C LYS A 20 -11.84 9.60 17.97
N LEU A 21 -10.89 8.67 17.96
CA LEU A 21 -10.61 7.83 16.78
C LEU A 21 -11.77 6.88 16.47
N ALA A 22 -12.38 6.27 17.49
CA ALA A 22 -13.53 5.40 17.31
C ALA A 22 -14.72 6.15 16.68
N TYR A 23 -15.00 7.36 17.19
CA TYR A 23 -16.01 8.26 16.63
C TYR A 23 -15.73 8.61 15.15
N MET A 24 -14.49 8.99 14.83
CA MET A 24 -14.16 9.34 13.44
C MET A 24 -14.22 8.14 12.49
N ARG A 25 -13.95 6.92 12.97
CA ARG A 25 -14.08 5.70 12.18
C ARG A 25 -15.54 5.32 11.90
N SER A 26 -16.45 5.48 12.87
CA SER A 26 -17.88 5.15 12.67
C SER A 26 -18.52 6.00 11.57
N HIS A 27 -17.99 7.20 11.32
CA HIS A 27 -18.51 8.16 10.35
C HIS A 27 -17.89 8.08 8.94
N ILE A 28 -16.98 7.14 8.69
CA ILE A 28 -16.33 6.96 7.37
C ILE A 28 -17.37 6.69 6.27
N GLN A 29 -18.38 5.85 6.56
CA GLN A 29 -19.44 5.54 5.61
C GLN A 29 -20.26 6.79 5.24
N GLY A 30 -20.64 7.59 6.24
CA GLY A 30 -21.33 8.87 6.01
C GLY A 30 -20.52 9.86 5.17
N TRP A 31 -19.20 9.88 5.34
CA TRP A 31 -18.30 10.68 4.51
C TRP A 31 -18.32 10.24 3.03
N HIS A 32 -18.31 8.93 2.77
CA HIS A 32 -18.39 8.39 1.40
C HIS A 32 -19.71 8.77 0.71
N GLU A 33 -20.82 8.67 1.43
CA GLU A 33 -22.14 9.06 0.92
C GLU A 33 -22.21 10.56 0.63
N ALA A 34 -21.67 11.39 1.53
CA ALA A 34 -21.59 12.83 1.32
C ALA A 34 -20.71 13.17 0.11
N LYS A 35 -19.63 12.42 -0.13
CA LYS A 35 -18.76 12.57 -1.30
C LYS A 35 -19.47 12.20 -2.60
N ALA A 36 -20.22 11.10 -2.62
CA ALA A 36 -21.03 10.70 -3.76
C ALA A 36 -22.11 11.76 -4.10
N LYS A 37 -22.73 12.34 -3.06
CA LYS A 37 -23.76 13.38 -3.19
C LYS A 37 -23.22 14.80 -3.36
N LYS A 38 -21.89 14.99 -3.43
CA LYS A 38 -21.21 16.30 -3.47
C LYS A 38 -21.58 17.23 -2.29
N SER A 39 -21.94 16.68 -1.14
CA SER A 39 -22.33 17.39 0.08
C SER A 39 -21.30 17.29 1.22
N VAL A 40 -20.03 17.02 0.89
CA VAL A 40 -18.95 16.78 1.88
C VAL A 40 -18.75 17.95 2.85
N SER A 41 -18.97 19.20 2.41
CA SER A 41 -18.85 20.37 3.31
C SER A 41 -19.83 20.27 4.48
N GLN A 42 -21.10 19.93 4.20
CA GLN A 42 -22.14 19.78 5.22
C GLN A 42 -21.84 18.62 6.18
N PHE A 43 -21.25 17.54 5.66
CA PHE A 43 -20.76 16.45 6.51
C PHE A 43 -19.68 16.94 7.48
N TYR A 44 -18.69 17.70 7.00
CA TYR A 44 -17.65 18.22 7.87
C TYR A 44 -18.20 19.18 8.92
N ASP A 45 -19.14 20.05 8.55
CA ASP A 45 -19.75 20.97 9.50
C ASP A 45 -20.47 20.18 10.61
N ARG A 46 -21.32 19.21 10.24
CA ARG A 46 -22.03 18.36 11.20
C ARG A 46 -21.10 17.57 12.12
N VAL A 47 -20.11 16.87 11.57
CA VAL A 47 -19.18 16.06 12.36
C VAL A 47 -18.31 16.93 13.27
N THR A 48 -17.97 18.14 12.84
CA THR A 48 -17.25 19.10 13.71
C THR A 48 -18.13 19.52 14.88
N ASP A 49 -19.40 19.85 14.63
CA ASP A 49 -20.31 20.33 15.68
C ASP A 49 -20.65 19.21 16.68
N VAL A 50 -20.91 17.99 16.21
CA VAL A 50 -21.10 16.81 17.08
C VAL A 50 -19.84 16.49 17.87
N PHE A 51 -18.65 16.55 17.25
CA PHE A 51 -17.39 16.34 17.96
C PHE A 51 -17.20 17.35 19.09
N ILE A 52 -17.50 18.63 18.85
CA ILE A 52 -17.41 19.68 19.87
C ILE A 52 -18.43 19.44 20.99
N ALA A 53 -19.65 19.03 20.67
CA ALA A 53 -20.65 18.69 21.69
C ALA A 53 -20.21 17.50 22.57
N MET A 54 -19.59 16.49 21.98
CA MET A 54 -19.13 15.30 22.70
C MET A 54 -17.89 15.53 23.57
N TYR A 55 -16.95 16.39 23.16
CA TYR A 55 -15.65 16.52 23.83
C TYR A 55 -15.38 17.93 24.41
N GLY A 56 -16.23 18.91 24.12
CA GLY A 56 -16.10 20.28 24.57
C GLY A 56 -15.04 21.10 23.82
N TYR A 57 -14.92 22.37 24.20
CA TYR A 57 -13.93 23.31 23.65
C TYR A 57 -12.59 23.32 24.41
N ASP A 58 -12.59 22.81 25.64
CA ASP A 58 -11.45 22.99 26.56
C ASP A 58 -10.45 21.83 26.53
N LEU A 59 -10.87 20.68 25.99
CA LEU A 59 -9.97 19.55 25.79
C LEU A 59 -9.17 19.76 24.48
N PRO A 60 -7.83 19.74 24.53
CA PRO A 60 -7.02 19.79 23.32
C PRO A 60 -7.48 18.73 22.31
N HIS A 61 -7.56 19.11 21.04
CA HIS A 61 -8.03 18.21 19.99
C HIS A 61 -7.25 16.89 19.97
N ASP A 62 -5.97 16.90 20.36
CA ASP A 62 -5.02 15.80 20.34
C ASP A 62 -4.96 14.91 21.58
N GLU A 63 -5.58 15.32 22.67
CA GLU A 63 -5.72 14.53 23.88
C GLU A 63 -7.03 13.73 23.85
N ASP A 64 -7.00 12.48 24.32
CA ASP A 64 -8.22 11.70 24.49
C ASP A 64 -8.83 12.03 25.85
N GLY A 65 -10.15 12.11 25.91
CA GLY A 65 -10.87 12.48 27.13
C GLY A 65 -12.24 11.82 27.19
N PRO A 66 -12.90 11.86 28.35
CA PRO A 66 -14.24 11.30 28.50
C PRO A 66 -15.22 12.02 27.58
N ARG A 67 -16.19 11.27 27.03
CA ARG A 67 -17.33 11.85 26.34
C ARG A 67 -18.18 12.61 27.36
N LEU A 68 -18.45 13.88 27.09
CA LEU A 68 -19.35 14.71 27.88
C LEU A 68 -20.81 14.31 27.65
N ILE A 69 -21.14 13.88 26.42
CA ILE A 69 -22.48 13.53 25.95
C ILE A 69 -22.36 12.38 24.93
N GLU A 70 -23.32 11.47 24.90
CA GLU A 70 -23.41 10.44 23.84
C GLU A 70 -23.94 11.03 22.53
N GLU A 71 -23.55 10.43 21.41
CA GLU A 71 -23.87 10.94 20.07
C GLU A 71 -25.38 11.07 19.81
N GLU A 72 -26.16 10.11 20.34
CA GLU A 72 -27.61 10.02 20.19
C GLU A 72 -28.35 11.16 20.91
N ASP A 73 -27.72 11.76 21.92
CA ASP A 73 -28.28 12.84 22.73
C ASP A 73 -27.88 14.24 22.23
N VAL A 74 -27.06 14.33 21.17
CA VAL A 74 -26.62 15.60 20.60
C VAL A 74 -27.74 16.25 19.77
N SER A 75 -28.51 17.12 20.41
CA SER A 75 -29.41 18.05 19.71
C SER A 75 -28.62 19.21 19.10
N LEU A 76 -28.37 19.13 17.78
CA LEU A 76 -27.71 20.21 17.01
C LEU A 76 -28.51 21.54 16.99
N THR A 77 -29.72 21.54 17.52
CA THR A 77 -30.66 22.67 17.53
C THR A 77 -30.51 23.57 18.75
N GLN A 78 -29.64 23.23 19.72
CA GLN A 78 -29.57 23.90 21.03
C GLN A 78 -28.13 24.28 21.46
N MET A 79 -27.27 24.72 20.55
CA MET A 79 -26.14 25.55 20.96
C MET A 79 -26.64 26.98 21.19
N SER A 80 -27.27 27.18 22.35
CA SER A 80 -27.81 28.46 22.79
C SER A 80 -26.71 29.52 22.75
N ALA A 81 -26.99 30.64 22.06
CA ALA A 81 -26.19 31.85 22.12
C ALA A 81 -26.41 32.51 23.50
N GLU A 82 -25.89 31.89 24.54
CA GLU A 82 -25.70 32.56 25.82
C GLU A 82 -24.77 33.77 25.61
N ASP A 83 -24.85 34.77 26.47
CA ASP A 83 -24.05 36.00 26.44
C ASP A 83 -22.56 35.69 26.67
N ILE A 84 -21.94 35.05 25.69
CA ILE A 84 -20.54 34.67 25.67
C ILE A 84 -19.75 35.94 25.36
N SER A 85 -18.73 36.22 26.19
CA SER A 85 -17.79 37.31 25.92
C SER A 85 -17.24 37.21 24.49
N LYS A 86 -17.04 38.36 23.85
CA LYS A 86 -16.47 38.44 22.50
C LYS A 86 -15.17 37.63 22.36
N GLU A 87 -14.32 37.65 23.39
CA GLU A 87 -13.05 36.90 23.43
C GLU A 87 -13.28 35.38 23.39
N GLU A 88 -14.29 34.89 24.09
CA GLU A 88 -14.62 33.47 24.15
C GLU A 88 -15.30 33.00 22.84
N ALA A 89 -16.09 33.86 22.20
CA ALA A 89 -16.65 33.59 20.88
C ALA A 89 -15.54 33.46 19.81
N GLU A 90 -14.54 34.34 19.85
CA GLU A 90 -13.37 34.27 18.97
C GLU A 90 -12.55 33.01 19.21
N ARG A 91 -12.30 32.64 20.48
CA ARG A 91 -11.62 31.38 20.86
C ARG A 91 -12.34 30.15 20.30
N ARG A 92 -13.67 30.06 20.52
CA ARG A 92 -14.49 28.92 20.05
C ARG A 92 -14.53 28.83 18.53
N SER A 93 -14.62 29.97 17.85
CA SER A 93 -14.58 30.03 16.39
C SER A 93 -13.25 29.54 15.83
N ALA A 94 -12.12 30.01 16.39
CA ALA A 94 -10.78 29.57 15.99
C ALA A 94 -10.57 28.06 16.21
N PHE A 95 -11.03 27.54 17.35
CA PHE A 95 -10.97 26.10 17.64
C PHE A 95 -11.78 25.28 16.63
N ARG A 96 -13.01 25.70 16.32
CA ARG A 96 -13.88 25.03 15.34
C ARG A 96 -13.24 24.97 13.96
N ILE A 97 -12.66 26.07 13.49
CA ILE A 97 -11.96 26.12 12.20
C ILE A 97 -10.79 25.15 12.17
N MET A 98 -9.93 25.18 13.20
CA MET A 98 -8.78 24.29 13.31
C MET A 98 -9.20 22.81 13.35
N LEU A 99 -10.20 22.47 14.16
CA LEU A 99 -10.72 21.09 14.25
C LEU A 99 -11.28 20.63 12.90
N ARG A 100 -12.04 21.48 12.23
CA ARG A 100 -12.60 21.17 10.90
C ARG A 100 -11.50 20.87 9.89
N GLU A 101 -10.44 21.67 9.83
CA GLU A 101 -9.30 21.41 8.93
C GLU A 101 -8.61 20.07 9.22
N LYS A 102 -8.48 19.72 10.50
CA LYS A 102 -7.94 18.43 10.94
C LYS A 102 -8.83 17.27 10.52
N LEU A 103 -10.14 17.39 10.71
CA LEU A 103 -11.12 16.39 10.28
C LEU A 103 -11.10 16.22 8.76
N VAL A 104 -11.08 17.32 7.99
CA VAL A 104 -10.96 17.31 6.53
C VAL A 104 -9.71 16.54 6.10
N THR A 105 -8.57 16.84 6.70
CA THR A 105 -7.30 16.16 6.41
C THR A 105 -7.37 14.68 6.77
N TRP A 106 -7.96 14.35 7.93
CA TRP A 106 -8.05 12.97 8.39
C TRP A 106 -8.97 12.13 7.51
N TYR A 107 -10.21 12.56 7.24
CA TYR A 107 -11.11 11.83 6.34
C TYR A 107 -10.60 11.86 4.90
N GLY A 108 -9.90 12.92 4.48
CA GLY A 108 -9.22 12.96 3.19
C GLY A 108 -8.13 11.90 3.04
N ASN A 109 -7.49 11.48 4.13
CA ASN A 109 -6.44 10.47 4.13
C ASN A 109 -6.96 9.06 4.46
N HIS A 110 -7.94 8.95 5.37
CA HIS A 110 -8.44 7.67 5.89
C HIS A 110 -9.81 7.28 5.32
N GLY A 111 -10.63 8.27 4.96
CA GLY A 111 -11.87 8.09 4.22
C GLY A 111 -11.64 7.82 2.73
N LYS A 112 -10.42 8.03 2.20
CA LYS A 112 -9.96 7.26 1.05
C LYS A 112 -9.81 5.81 1.49
N ALA A 113 -10.92 5.11 1.74
CA ALA A 113 -10.92 3.67 1.90
C ALA A 113 -10.07 3.11 0.77
N VAL A 114 -9.09 2.30 1.17
CA VAL A 114 -8.19 1.49 0.35
C VAL A 114 -8.72 1.45 -1.06
N SER A 115 -8.24 2.37 -1.90
CA SER A 115 -8.85 2.50 -3.22
C SER A 115 -8.78 1.12 -3.87
N ARG A 116 -9.68 0.78 -4.79
CA ARG A 116 -9.57 -0.49 -5.53
C ARG A 116 -8.14 -0.69 -6.08
N THR A 117 -7.44 0.41 -6.35
CA THR A 117 -6.01 0.48 -6.67
C THR A 117 -5.08 0.17 -5.49
N GLU A 118 -5.34 0.58 -4.25
CA GLU A 118 -4.52 0.21 -3.08
C GLU A 118 -4.74 -1.25 -2.63
N THR A 119 -5.96 -1.78 -2.65
CA THR A 119 -6.21 -3.21 -2.32
C THR A 119 -5.60 -4.08 -3.42
N SER A 120 -5.75 -3.64 -4.67
CA SER A 120 -5.06 -4.24 -5.81
C SER A 120 -3.55 -4.10 -5.65
N ASN A 121 -3.00 -2.96 -5.20
CA ASN A 121 -1.57 -2.79 -5.01
C ASN A 121 -1.01 -3.63 -3.86
N GLU A 122 -1.76 -3.86 -2.79
CA GLU A 122 -1.27 -4.70 -1.68
C GLU A 122 -1.31 -6.18 -2.01
N ILE A 123 -2.41 -6.66 -2.62
CA ILE A 123 -2.50 -8.02 -3.14
C ILE A 123 -1.50 -8.20 -4.28
N GLN A 124 -1.36 -7.22 -5.18
CA GLN A 124 -0.33 -7.22 -6.22
C GLN A 124 1.07 -7.15 -5.64
N LYS A 125 1.34 -6.44 -4.55
CA LYS A 125 2.66 -6.47 -3.89
C LYS A 125 2.92 -7.83 -3.26
N LEU A 126 1.93 -8.44 -2.62
CA LEU A 126 2.03 -9.80 -2.09
C LEU A 126 2.30 -10.81 -3.21
N ILE A 127 1.61 -10.70 -4.35
CA ILE A 127 1.79 -11.55 -5.52
C ILE A 127 3.13 -11.23 -6.23
N LEU A 128 3.45 -9.97 -6.57
CA LEU A 128 4.71 -9.55 -7.22
C LEU A 128 5.94 -9.90 -6.40
N ASN A 129 5.88 -9.77 -5.07
CA ASN A 129 7.01 -10.14 -4.21
C ASN A 129 7.30 -11.64 -4.27
N GLN A 130 6.31 -12.45 -4.65
CA GLN A 130 6.44 -13.89 -4.85
C GLN A 130 6.62 -14.27 -6.33
N SER A 131 6.14 -13.45 -7.27
CA SER A 131 6.23 -13.66 -8.71
C SER A 131 7.05 -12.56 -9.38
N ALA A 132 8.36 -12.78 -9.53
CA ALA A 132 9.24 -11.88 -10.30
C ALA A 132 8.82 -11.72 -11.78
N ALA A 133 7.95 -12.60 -12.28
CA ALA A 133 7.50 -12.64 -13.68
C ALA A 133 6.35 -11.66 -14.02
N ALA A 134 5.64 -11.09 -13.04
CA ALA A 134 4.38 -10.37 -13.31
C ALA A 134 4.55 -8.91 -13.77
N VAL A 135 5.74 -8.30 -13.65
CA VAL A 135 5.93 -6.89 -14.04
C VAL A 135 6.27 -6.80 -15.51
N LYS A 136 5.36 -6.20 -16.31
CA LYS A 136 5.65 -5.84 -17.71
C LYS A 136 6.88 -4.93 -17.77
N PRO A 137 7.97 -5.31 -18.46
CA PRO A 137 9.12 -4.45 -18.67
C PRO A 137 8.68 -3.10 -19.24
N ARG A 138 9.16 -2.01 -18.64
CA ARG A 138 8.88 -0.64 -19.10
C ARG A 138 10.15 -0.06 -19.70
N ARG A 139 10.02 0.59 -20.85
CA ARG A 139 11.12 1.34 -21.46
C ARG A 139 11.55 2.45 -20.50
N VAL A 140 12.82 2.41 -20.09
CA VAL A 140 13.40 3.43 -19.20
C VAL A 140 13.65 4.72 -19.99
N ALA A 141 13.47 5.88 -19.37
CA ALA A 141 13.82 7.15 -20.04
C ALA A 141 15.33 7.21 -20.34
N PRO A 142 15.77 7.78 -21.48
CA PRO A 142 17.19 7.84 -21.87
C PRO A 142 18.11 8.32 -20.75
N LEU A 143 17.74 9.42 -20.09
CA LEU A 143 18.53 10.04 -19.04
C LEU A 143 18.71 9.12 -17.82
N LYS A 144 17.66 8.39 -17.42
CA LYS A 144 17.72 7.43 -16.31
C LYS A 144 18.53 6.19 -16.69
N PHE A 145 18.50 5.79 -17.96
CA PHE A 145 19.30 4.68 -18.47
C PHE A 145 20.79 5.05 -18.52
N TYR A 146 21.11 6.24 -19.03
CA TYR A 146 22.46 6.83 -18.99
C TYR A 146 22.98 6.91 -17.55
N GLN A 147 22.15 7.42 -16.63
CA GLN A 147 22.48 7.47 -15.22
C GLN A 147 22.80 6.08 -14.66
N ARG A 148 21.98 5.06 -14.98
CA ARG A 148 22.19 3.68 -14.51
C ARG A 148 23.53 3.10 -14.99
N LEU A 149 23.91 3.34 -16.24
CA LEU A 149 25.15 2.81 -16.82
C LEU A 149 26.40 3.54 -16.34
N TYR A 150 26.34 4.87 -16.24
CA TYR A 150 27.53 5.70 -16.08
C TYR A 150 27.57 6.49 -14.77
N TYR A 151 26.74 6.14 -13.78
CA TYR A 151 26.73 6.82 -12.49
C TYR A 151 28.14 6.86 -11.87
N GLY A 152 28.74 5.69 -11.64
CA GLY A 152 30.04 5.61 -10.96
C GLY A 152 31.20 6.20 -11.75
N SER A 153 31.18 6.11 -13.09
CA SER A 153 32.30 6.50 -13.93
C SER A 153 32.30 7.96 -14.35
N ARG A 154 31.13 8.57 -14.55
CA ARG A 154 30.99 9.93 -15.14
C ARG A 154 30.25 10.90 -14.25
N ILE A 155 29.14 10.46 -13.66
CA ILE A 155 28.18 11.37 -13.01
C ILE A 155 28.54 11.59 -11.53
N GLN A 156 29.02 10.57 -10.83
CA GLN A 156 29.21 10.59 -9.38
C GLN A 156 30.16 11.69 -8.92
N GLN A 157 31.28 11.90 -9.63
CA GLN A 157 32.24 12.95 -9.26
C GLN A 157 31.63 14.34 -9.41
N ALA A 158 31.01 14.64 -10.56
CA ALA A 158 30.37 15.92 -10.81
C ALA A 158 29.22 16.20 -9.81
N VAL A 159 28.44 15.18 -9.48
CA VAL A 159 27.38 15.28 -8.45
C VAL A 159 27.96 15.59 -7.08
N ASN A 160 29.06 14.93 -6.69
CA ASN A 160 29.70 15.18 -5.40
C ASN A 160 30.29 16.59 -5.31
N GLU A 161 30.87 17.10 -6.40
CA GLU A 161 31.41 18.46 -6.47
C GLU A 161 30.30 19.51 -6.38
N GLU A 162 29.22 19.35 -7.14
CA GLU A 162 28.08 20.26 -7.11
C GLU A 162 27.36 20.20 -5.76
N TRP A 163 27.22 19.01 -5.18
CA TRP A 163 26.64 18.84 -3.84
C TRP A 163 27.47 19.53 -2.75
N LYS A 164 28.81 19.52 -2.85
CA LYS A 164 29.67 20.26 -1.93
C LYS A 164 29.48 21.77 -2.06
N LYS A 165 29.32 22.30 -3.29
CA LYS A 165 29.03 23.72 -3.51
C LYS A 165 27.69 24.13 -2.91
N GLU A 166 26.62 23.38 -3.21
CA GLU A 166 25.30 23.66 -2.64
C GLU A 166 25.28 23.52 -1.11
N ALA A 167 26.05 22.58 -0.55
CA ALA A 167 26.20 22.45 0.89
C ALA A 167 26.88 23.68 1.52
N ALA A 168 27.95 24.18 0.90
CA ALA A 168 28.66 25.38 1.36
C ALA A 168 27.80 26.65 1.24
N GLU A 169 27.08 26.83 0.12
CA GLU A 169 26.13 27.94 -0.07
C GLU A 169 25.01 27.89 0.97
N ARG A 170 24.50 26.70 1.25
CA ARG A 170 23.49 26.49 2.28
C ARG A 170 24.02 26.82 3.67
N GLU A 171 25.26 26.44 3.98
CA GLU A 171 25.90 26.77 5.24
C GLU A 171 26.08 28.29 5.40
N ALA A 172 26.50 28.98 4.33
CA ALA A 172 26.59 30.43 4.30
C ALA A 172 25.23 31.13 4.50
N LEU A 173 24.15 30.60 3.90
CA LEU A 173 22.79 31.10 4.10
C LEU A 173 22.28 30.88 5.54
N ILE A 174 22.63 29.76 6.16
CA ILE A 174 22.30 29.53 7.58
C ILE A 174 23.09 30.50 8.45
N ALA A 175 24.38 30.73 8.14
CA ALA A 175 25.22 31.68 8.87
C ALA A 175 24.75 33.14 8.73
N SER A 176 24.10 33.51 7.62
CA SER A 176 23.48 34.83 7.43
C SER A 176 22.10 34.98 8.08
N GLY A 177 21.63 33.97 8.81
CA GLY A 177 20.35 33.99 9.54
C GLY A 177 19.14 33.64 8.68
N ALA A 178 19.32 33.16 7.45
CA ALA A 178 18.22 32.76 6.59
C ALA A 178 17.62 31.42 7.05
N THR A 179 16.28 31.34 7.08
CA THR A 179 15.58 30.09 7.43
C THR A 179 15.59 29.14 6.22
N VAL A 180 16.52 28.20 6.18
CA VAL A 180 16.59 27.21 5.09
C VAL A 180 15.68 26.02 5.37
N LYS A 181 14.63 25.84 4.55
CA LYS A 181 13.81 24.62 4.61
C LYS A 181 14.67 23.37 4.36
N LYS A 182 14.48 22.32 5.16
CA LYS A 182 15.02 20.98 4.84
C LYS A 182 14.31 20.45 3.59
N VAL A 183 14.90 20.67 2.43
CA VAL A 183 14.47 20.00 1.19
C VAL A 183 14.94 18.55 1.28
N GLN A 184 14.05 17.69 1.78
CA GLN A 184 14.22 16.25 1.69
C GLN A 184 14.43 15.89 0.21
N GLY A 185 15.53 15.23 -0.12
CA GLY A 185 15.84 14.85 -1.51
C GLY A 185 16.61 15.88 -2.34
N ALA A 186 17.19 16.92 -1.74
CA ALA A 186 18.01 17.91 -2.46
C ALA A 186 19.10 17.28 -3.33
N ILE A 187 19.76 16.22 -2.86
CA ILE A 187 20.78 15.50 -3.64
C ILE A 187 20.22 14.84 -4.92
N LEU A 188 18.94 14.44 -4.93
CA LEU A 188 18.30 13.90 -6.13
C LEU A 188 18.12 14.99 -7.18
N GLY A 189 17.78 16.21 -6.76
CA GLY A 189 17.68 17.38 -7.63
C GLY A 189 19.04 17.74 -8.25
N VAL A 190 20.11 17.76 -7.44
CA VAL A 190 21.48 17.97 -7.92
C VAL A 190 21.87 16.88 -8.92
N MET A 191 21.59 15.62 -8.59
CA MET A 191 21.91 14.51 -9.47
C MET A 191 21.18 14.60 -10.80
N GLU A 192 19.89 14.93 -10.81
CA GLU A 192 19.12 15.10 -12.05
C GLU A 192 19.63 16.27 -12.88
N LYS A 193 19.93 17.41 -12.25
CA LYS A 193 20.55 18.58 -12.90
C LYS A 193 21.88 18.24 -13.57
N VAL A 194 22.81 17.66 -12.80
CA VAL A 194 24.15 17.30 -13.28
C VAL A 194 24.07 16.24 -14.38
N THR A 195 23.19 15.24 -14.22
CA THR A 195 23.01 14.20 -15.24
C THR A 195 22.49 14.81 -16.55
N SER A 196 21.54 15.75 -16.51
CA SER A 196 21.04 16.43 -17.71
C SER A 196 22.12 17.25 -18.41
N GLN A 197 22.92 18.00 -17.65
CA GLN A 197 24.02 18.80 -18.18
C GLN A 197 25.09 17.94 -18.85
N LEU A 198 25.50 16.85 -18.19
CA LEU A 198 26.47 15.92 -18.76
C LEU A 198 25.90 15.26 -20.01
N TRP A 199 24.64 14.82 -19.97
CA TRP A 199 23.97 14.24 -21.13
C TRP A 199 23.91 15.19 -22.33
N GLU A 200 23.58 16.47 -22.12
CA GLU A 200 23.54 17.48 -23.18
C GLU A 200 24.92 17.70 -23.83
N GLN A 201 25.99 17.64 -23.02
CA GLN A 201 27.38 17.79 -23.46
C GLN A 201 27.95 16.56 -24.18
N GLU A 202 27.34 15.39 -24.03
CA GLU A 202 27.76 14.20 -24.76
C GLU A 202 27.54 14.39 -26.27
N THR A 203 28.42 13.78 -27.06
CA THR A 203 28.31 13.72 -28.52
C THR A 203 27.05 12.97 -28.97
N GLU A 204 26.48 13.34 -30.12
CA GLU A 204 25.28 12.67 -30.65
C GLU A 204 25.51 11.18 -30.93
N GLU A 205 26.71 10.79 -31.36
CA GLU A 205 27.11 9.40 -31.58
C GLU A 205 27.04 8.59 -30.28
N PHE A 206 27.53 9.17 -29.18
CA PHE A 206 27.46 8.55 -27.87
C PHE A 206 26.02 8.45 -27.37
N LYS A 207 25.22 9.52 -27.52
CA LYS A 207 23.79 9.50 -27.16
C LYS A 207 23.05 8.39 -27.91
N GLN A 208 23.31 8.23 -29.20
CA GLN A 208 22.74 7.16 -30.00
C GLN A 208 23.17 5.78 -29.49
N SER A 209 24.45 5.58 -29.17
CA SER A 209 24.92 4.30 -28.60
C SER A 209 24.21 3.92 -27.29
N VAL A 210 23.89 4.91 -26.45
CA VAL A 210 23.15 4.69 -25.20
C VAL A 210 21.69 4.34 -25.48
N LEU A 211 21.07 4.93 -26.50
CA LEU A 211 19.72 4.58 -26.94
C LEU A 211 19.66 3.16 -27.50
N ASP A 212 20.65 2.76 -28.29
CA ASP A 212 20.74 1.40 -28.85
C ASP A 212 20.92 0.37 -27.73
N LEU A 213 21.80 0.63 -26.76
CA LEU A 213 21.96 -0.21 -25.57
C LEU A 213 20.68 -0.31 -24.74
N ARG A 214 19.92 0.78 -24.64
CA ARG A 214 18.62 0.79 -23.95
C ARG A 214 17.61 -0.11 -24.65
N ASP A 215 17.57 -0.05 -25.97
CA ASP A 215 16.62 -0.85 -26.74
C ASP A 215 17.02 -2.33 -26.71
N GLN A 216 18.31 -2.66 -26.70
CA GLN A 216 18.82 -4.01 -26.45
C GLN A 216 18.46 -4.53 -25.04
N ASP A 217 18.63 -3.72 -23.99
CA ASP A 217 18.24 -4.09 -22.61
C ASP A 217 16.73 -4.34 -22.51
N MET A 218 15.92 -3.55 -23.22
CA MET A 218 14.47 -3.76 -23.28
C MET A 218 14.12 -5.08 -23.99
N GLU A 219 14.73 -5.39 -25.12
CA GLU A 219 14.48 -6.64 -25.83
C GLU A 219 14.91 -7.84 -24.99
N ALA A 220 16.09 -7.80 -24.37
CA ALA A 220 16.57 -8.86 -23.47
C ALA A 220 15.62 -9.10 -22.28
N GLN A 221 15.03 -8.03 -21.72
CA GLN A 221 14.01 -8.15 -20.67
C GLN A 221 12.70 -8.76 -21.19
N LEU A 222 12.29 -8.43 -22.41
CA LEU A 222 11.12 -9.03 -23.06
C LEU A 222 11.34 -10.50 -23.39
N GLU A 223 12.51 -10.88 -23.89
CA GLU A 223 12.89 -12.27 -24.15
C GLU A 223 12.93 -13.09 -22.87
N LYS A 224 13.60 -12.57 -21.82
CA LYS A 224 13.60 -13.22 -20.51
C LYS A 224 12.19 -13.39 -19.96
N LYS A 225 11.32 -12.41 -20.21
CA LYS A 225 9.91 -12.51 -19.83
C LYS A 225 9.18 -13.56 -20.66
N ARG A 226 9.31 -13.58 -21.99
CA ARG A 226 8.73 -14.60 -22.87
C ARG A 226 9.18 -16.01 -22.47
N ALA A 227 10.47 -16.19 -22.16
CA ALA A 227 11.03 -17.44 -21.70
C ALA A 227 10.46 -17.88 -20.34
N ASN A 228 10.03 -16.94 -19.49
CA ASN A 228 9.37 -17.23 -18.21
C ASN A 228 7.84 -17.33 -18.33
N GLU A 229 7.24 -16.81 -19.40
CA GLU A 229 5.82 -16.92 -19.74
C GLU A 229 5.55 -18.15 -20.64
N THR A 230 6.37 -19.19 -20.55
CA THR A 230 6.04 -20.48 -21.15
C THR A 230 4.78 -21.00 -20.47
N ASN A 231 3.66 -20.91 -21.18
CA ASN A 231 2.49 -21.68 -20.82
C ASN A 231 2.91 -23.15 -20.83
N PRO A 232 2.51 -23.95 -19.84
CA PRO A 232 2.75 -25.38 -19.90
C PRO A 232 2.14 -25.94 -21.20
N GLU A 233 2.95 -26.61 -22.01
CA GLU A 233 2.53 -27.18 -23.30
C GLU A 233 2.29 -28.68 -23.19
N THR A 234 3.02 -29.35 -22.29
CA THR A 234 2.86 -30.79 -22.04
C THR A 234 2.16 -31.07 -20.72
N PRO A 235 1.49 -32.24 -20.58
CA PRO A 235 0.91 -32.66 -19.30
C PRO A 235 1.91 -32.63 -18.13
N ASN A 236 3.17 -32.97 -18.38
CA ASN A 236 4.24 -32.92 -17.37
C ASN A 236 4.56 -31.48 -16.95
N ASP A 237 4.54 -30.53 -17.88
CA ASP A 237 4.73 -29.10 -17.55
C ASP A 237 3.58 -28.59 -16.70
N TYR A 238 2.34 -28.98 -17.02
CA TYR A 238 1.16 -28.64 -16.21
C TYR A 238 1.31 -29.19 -14.79
N GLN A 239 1.73 -30.44 -14.64
CA GLN A 239 1.93 -31.03 -13.32
C GLN A 239 3.04 -30.32 -12.54
N MET A 240 4.15 -29.97 -13.20
CA MET A 240 5.24 -29.23 -12.58
C MET A 240 4.77 -27.84 -12.10
N VAL A 241 3.93 -27.16 -12.90
CA VAL A 241 3.32 -25.87 -12.54
C VAL A 241 2.35 -26.02 -11.37
N ILE A 242 1.52 -27.06 -11.34
CA ILE A 242 0.60 -27.36 -10.23
C ILE A 242 1.41 -27.59 -8.93
N ASN A 243 2.44 -28.43 -8.99
CA ASN A 243 3.29 -28.75 -7.83
C ASN A 243 4.07 -27.53 -7.33
N THR A 244 4.64 -26.72 -8.25
CA THR A 244 5.36 -25.49 -7.89
C THR A 244 4.40 -24.40 -7.39
N GLY A 245 3.21 -24.32 -8.00
CA GLY A 245 2.15 -23.38 -7.64
C GLY A 245 1.66 -23.58 -6.21
N ALA A 246 1.61 -24.83 -5.73
CA ALA A 246 1.23 -25.14 -4.35
C ALA A 246 2.15 -24.44 -3.32
N ALA A 247 3.46 -24.43 -3.55
CA ALA A 247 4.41 -23.77 -2.66
C ALA A 247 4.21 -22.23 -2.62
N VAL A 248 3.92 -21.63 -3.78
CA VAL A 248 3.61 -20.19 -3.88
C VAL A 248 2.31 -19.87 -3.14
N LEU A 249 1.25 -20.64 -3.42
CA LEU A 249 -0.06 -20.44 -2.82
C LEU A 249 -0.06 -20.67 -1.30
N GLN A 250 0.78 -21.57 -0.77
CA GLN A 250 0.97 -21.70 0.68
C GLN A 250 1.48 -20.40 1.29
N GLY A 251 2.48 -19.76 0.67
CA GLY A 251 2.97 -18.45 1.11
C GLY A 251 1.89 -17.38 1.09
N ILE A 252 0.96 -17.42 0.14
CA ILE A 252 -0.20 -16.52 0.09
C ILE A 252 -1.17 -16.83 1.24
N ALA A 253 -1.53 -18.11 1.43
CA ALA A 253 -2.44 -18.55 2.48
C ALA A 253 -1.93 -18.13 3.88
N ASP A 254 -0.64 -18.35 4.16
CA ASP A 254 0.01 -17.99 5.42
C ASP A 254 0.02 -16.49 5.67
N ASN A 255 0.28 -15.69 4.63
CA ASN A 255 0.27 -14.24 4.75
C ASN A 255 -1.14 -13.70 5.01
N ILE A 256 -2.17 -14.26 4.36
CA ILE A 256 -3.57 -13.92 4.62
C ILE A 256 -3.92 -14.31 6.06
N ALA A 257 -3.64 -15.55 6.46
CA ALA A 257 -3.94 -16.06 7.79
C ALA A 257 -3.31 -15.20 8.88
N LYS A 258 -2.01 -14.89 8.76
CA LYS A 258 -1.28 -14.05 9.70
C LYS A 258 -1.79 -12.62 9.75
N ARG A 259 -2.16 -12.03 8.61
CA ARG A 259 -2.58 -10.63 8.55
C ARG A 259 -3.96 -10.41 9.13
N TYR A 260 -4.88 -11.33 8.89
CA TYR A 260 -6.28 -11.20 9.30
C TYR A 260 -6.60 -11.98 10.58
N GLY A 261 -5.69 -12.80 11.08
CA GLY A 261 -5.94 -13.68 12.23
C GLY A 261 -6.99 -14.74 11.94
N MET A 262 -7.04 -15.23 10.70
CA MET A 262 -8.05 -16.19 10.22
C MET A 262 -7.40 -17.49 9.79
N VAL A 263 -8.18 -18.57 9.74
CA VAL A 263 -7.81 -19.82 9.05
C VAL A 263 -8.16 -19.67 7.57
N VAL A 264 -7.26 -20.11 6.69
CA VAL A 264 -7.40 -19.95 5.23
C VAL A 264 -7.30 -21.33 4.57
N ALA A 265 -8.22 -21.61 3.64
CA ALA A 265 -8.13 -22.75 2.75
C ALA A 265 -8.30 -22.27 1.30
N ILE A 266 -7.39 -22.68 0.42
CA ILE A 266 -7.42 -22.39 -1.02
C ILE A 266 -7.65 -23.72 -1.75
N PHE A 267 -8.60 -23.73 -2.68
CA PHE A 267 -8.94 -24.90 -3.48
C PHE A 267 -8.72 -24.59 -4.96
N LEU A 268 -8.03 -25.49 -5.65
CA LEU A 268 -7.90 -25.53 -7.10
C LEU A 268 -8.56 -26.81 -7.60
N ALA A 269 -9.48 -26.70 -8.55
CA ALA A 269 -10.16 -27.85 -9.14
C ALA A 269 -10.00 -27.86 -10.66
N GLY A 270 -9.62 -29.00 -11.22
CA GLY A 270 -9.39 -29.15 -12.65
C GLY A 270 -8.72 -30.47 -13.02
N PRO A 271 -8.38 -30.66 -14.31
CA PRO A 271 -7.69 -31.86 -14.78
C PRO A 271 -6.32 -32.00 -14.11
N ILE A 272 -6.06 -33.16 -13.52
CA ILE A 272 -4.77 -33.50 -12.90
C ILE A 272 -3.98 -34.42 -13.85
N PRO A 273 -2.87 -33.95 -14.45
CA PRO A 273 -2.07 -34.75 -15.38
C PRO A 273 -1.60 -36.09 -14.81
N GLU A 274 -1.16 -36.14 -13.55
CA GLU A 274 -0.76 -37.39 -12.86
C GLU A 274 -1.88 -38.44 -12.82
N ASP A 275 -3.14 -37.99 -12.79
CA ASP A 275 -4.34 -38.86 -12.77
C ASP A 275 -4.96 -39.02 -14.17
N ASN A 276 -4.13 -39.01 -15.22
CA ASN A 276 -4.58 -39.10 -16.62
C ASN A 276 -5.62 -38.03 -17.01
N GLY A 277 -5.53 -36.83 -16.42
CA GLY A 277 -6.44 -35.72 -16.69
C GLY A 277 -7.81 -35.85 -16.04
N GLN A 278 -7.99 -36.76 -15.07
CA GLN A 278 -9.19 -36.78 -14.25
C GLN A 278 -9.35 -35.47 -13.49
N ILE A 279 -10.60 -35.03 -13.29
CA ILE A 279 -10.90 -33.84 -12.51
C ILE A 279 -10.62 -34.15 -11.04
N GLY A 280 -9.62 -33.46 -10.49
CA GLY A 280 -9.23 -33.54 -9.09
C GLY A 280 -9.28 -32.19 -8.40
N VAL A 281 -8.98 -32.20 -7.10
CA VAL A 281 -8.89 -31.01 -6.26
C VAL A 281 -7.54 -31.00 -5.57
N GLN A 282 -6.83 -29.88 -5.66
CA GLN A 282 -5.68 -29.59 -4.83
C GLN A 282 -6.07 -28.53 -3.81
N SER A 283 -5.78 -28.78 -2.53
CA SER A 283 -6.10 -27.86 -1.44
C SER A 283 -4.87 -27.45 -0.65
N ILE A 284 -4.89 -26.22 -0.16
CA ILE A 284 -3.79 -25.59 0.57
C ILE A 284 -4.38 -24.92 1.79
N HIS A 285 -3.83 -25.20 2.96
CA HIS A 285 -4.41 -24.80 4.24
C HIS A 285 -3.39 -24.01 5.06
N SER A 286 -3.87 -22.95 5.72
CA SER A 286 -3.12 -22.20 6.71
C SER A 286 -3.95 -21.99 7.95
N GLY A 287 -3.39 -22.38 9.10
CA GLY A 287 -4.08 -22.46 10.38
C GLY A 287 -4.33 -23.89 10.81
N GLN A 288 -4.38 -24.10 12.13
CA GLN A 288 -4.52 -25.40 12.75
C GLN A 288 -5.49 -25.33 13.94
N THR A 289 -6.06 -26.47 14.32
CA THR A 289 -6.89 -26.61 15.50
C THR A 289 -6.11 -26.30 16.78
N LEU A 290 -6.82 -25.78 17.78
CA LEU A 290 -6.27 -25.59 19.12
C LEU A 290 -6.37 -26.92 19.87
N GLY A 291 -5.28 -27.67 19.91
CA GLY A 291 -5.23 -28.97 20.56
C GLY A 291 -3.79 -29.44 20.80
N PRO A 292 -3.60 -30.49 21.61
CA PRO A 292 -2.27 -31.07 21.82
C PRO A 292 -1.64 -31.61 20.53
N LEU A 293 -2.48 -31.96 19.55
CA LEU A 293 -2.08 -32.24 18.18
C LEU A 293 -2.71 -31.17 17.29
N ALA A 294 -1.90 -30.22 16.83
CA ALA A 294 -2.35 -29.18 15.92
C ALA A 294 -2.61 -29.80 14.54
N GLN A 295 -3.87 -29.80 14.10
CA GLN A 295 -4.30 -30.43 12.86
C GLN A 295 -4.81 -29.38 11.89
N THR A 296 -4.50 -29.54 10.61
CA THR A 296 -5.16 -28.82 9.52
C THR A 296 -6.59 -29.33 9.33
N TRP A 297 -7.41 -28.62 8.55
CA TRP A 297 -8.80 -29.02 8.34
C TRP A 297 -8.97 -30.45 7.76
N PRO A 298 -8.21 -30.87 6.73
CA PRO A 298 -8.30 -32.24 6.21
C PRO A 298 -7.96 -33.31 7.25
N GLU A 299 -6.99 -33.04 8.13
CA GLU A 299 -6.56 -33.97 9.18
C GLU A 299 -7.57 -34.05 10.33
N TRP A 300 -8.18 -32.92 10.70
CA TRP A 300 -9.15 -32.85 11.78
C TRP A 300 -10.49 -33.49 11.40
N ASN A 301 -10.96 -33.31 10.17
CA ASN A 301 -12.24 -33.84 9.71
C ASN A 301 -12.19 -34.29 8.24
N PRO A 302 -11.58 -35.47 7.98
CA PRO A 302 -11.40 -35.99 6.62
C PRO A 302 -12.73 -36.26 5.92
N LEU A 303 -13.79 -36.64 6.66
CA LEU A 303 -15.10 -36.93 6.07
C LEU A 303 -15.74 -35.67 5.48
N ARG A 304 -15.84 -34.59 6.26
CA ARG A 304 -16.43 -33.33 5.79
C ARG A 304 -15.58 -32.64 4.74
N PHE A 305 -14.26 -32.81 4.85
CA PHE A 305 -13.35 -32.34 3.83
C PHE A 305 -13.60 -33.04 2.49
N GLY A 306 -13.78 -34.37 2.49
CA GLY A 306 -14.14 -35.13 1.30
C GLY A 306 -15.47 -34.70 0.65
N GLU A 307 -16.48 -34.33 1.44
CA GLU A 307 -17.74 -33.76 0.91
C GLU A 307 -17.51 -32.45 0.12
N VAL A 308 -16.58 -31.61 0.59
CA VAL A 308 -16.21 -30.35 -0.08
C VAL A 308 -15.42 -30.63 -1.35
N GLU A 309 -14.46 -31.55 -1.31
CA GLU A 309 -13.72 -31.98 -2.49
C GLU A 309 -14.66 -32.53 -3.57
N GLU A 310 -15.60 -33.40 -3.20
CA GLU A 310 -16.58 -33.95 -4.14
C GLU A 310 -17.45 -32.84 -4.76
N SER A 311 -17.91 -31.89 -3.95
CA SER A 311 -18.67 -30.73 -4.45
C SER A 311 -17.86 -29.90 -5.45
N MET A 312 -16.56 -29.71 -5.19
CA MET A 312 -15.66 -28.96 -6.07
C MET A 312 -15.38 -29.72 -7.37
N VAL A 313 -15.16 -31.04 -7.31
CA VAL A 313 -15.02 -31.91 -8.50
C VAL A 313 -16.28 -31.84 -9.37
N ARG A 314 -17.47 -31.98 -8.77
CA ARG A 314 -18.75 -31.89 -9.50
C ARG A 314 -18.94 -30.54 -10.18
N PHE A 315 -18.50 -29.46 -9.55
CA PHE A 315 -18.53 -28.13 -10.16
C PHE A 315 -17.53 -28.03 -11.31
N ALA A 316 -16.28 -28.46 -11.11
CA ALA A 316 -15.24 -28.45 -12.13
C ALA A 316 -15.60 -29.31 -13.35
N ASP A 317 -16.26 -30.45 -13.16
CA ASP A 317 -16.83 -31.28 -14.24
C ASP A 317 -17.78 -30.49 -15.17
N LYS A 318 -18.45 -29.45 -14.66
CA LYS A 318 -19.27 -28.54 -15.49
C LYS A 318 -18.46 -27.44 -16.16
N CYS A 319 -17.28 -27.11 -15.66
CA CYS A 319 -16.40 -26.09 -16.22
C CYS A 319 -15.51 -26.63 -17.34
N TYR A 320 -15.11 -27.90 -17.27
CA TYR A 320 -14.26 -28.54 -18.26
C TYR A 320 -15.09 -29.48 -19.13
N SER A 321 -15.30 -29.14 -20.40
CA SER A 321 -15.89 -30.11 -21.35
C SER A 321 -14.89 -31.24 -21.59
N THR A 322 -15.38 -32.47 -21.67
CA THR A 322 -14.64 -33.73 -21.90
C THR A 322 -13.73 -33.76 -23.15
N TYR A 323 -13.59 -32.65 -23.89
CA TYR A 323 -12.93 -32.54 -25.18
C TYR A 323 -11.61 -31.71 -25.19
N LEU A 324 -11.07 -31.30 -24.05
CA LEU A 324 -9.81 -30.51 -23.99
C LEU A 324 -8.57 -31.31 -23.55
N LEU A 325 -8.55 -32.62 -23.82
CA LEU A 325 -7.36 -33.45 -23.63
C LEU A 325 -7.02 -34.17 -24.94
N LEU A 326 -6.54 -33.38 -25.92
CA LEU A 326 -5.55 -33.79 -26.91
C LEU A 326 -4.57 -32.64 -27.12
#